data_AF-A0A1V8YEP9-F1
#
_entry.id   AF-A0A1V8YEP9-F1
#
_cell.length_a   1.000
_cell.length_b   1.000
_cell.length_c   1.000
_cell.angle_alpha   90.00
_cell.angle_beta   90.00
_cell.angle_gamma   90.00
#
_symmetry.space_group_name_H-M   'P 1'
#
loop_
_entity.id
_entity.type
_entity.pdbx_description
1 polymer ?
#
loop_
_entity_poly.entity_id
_entity_poly.type
_entity_poly.pdbx_seq_one_letter_code
_entity_poly.pdbx_strand_id
1 'polypeptide(L)' 'MEKMICPNCGKKFSYEEVNNVVEHADKEMPIVCPYCRSEAARIVTHGYFVTQKIEDYLK' A
#
# COMPACT_ATOMS: atom_id res chain seq x y z
N MET A 1 -4.28 7.95 5.56
CA MET A 1 -4.14 6.49 5.71
C MET A 1 -5.45 5.80 5.38
N GLU A 2 -5.50 5.16 4.23
CA GLU A 2 -6.62 4.32 3.80
C GLU A 2 -6.46 2.89 4.31
N LYS A 3 -7.52 2.08 4.26
CA LYS A 3 -7.51 0.69 4.72
C LYS A 3 -7.96 -0.23 3.60
N MET A 4 -7.27 -1.34 3.41
CA MET A 4 -7.64 -2.38 2.44
C MET A 4 -7.53 -3.78 3.03
N ILE A 5 -8.19 -4.73 2.40
CA ILE A 5 -8.11 -6.16 2.72
C ILE A 5 -7.25 -6.83 1.66
N CYS A 6 -6.21 -7.57 2.07
CA CYS A 6 -5.38 -8.31 1.13
C CYS A 6 -6.18 -9.46 0.49
N PRO A 7 -6.25 -9.55 -0.85
CA PRO A 7 -6.96 -10.64 -1.52
C PRO A 7 -6.27 -12.00 -1.34
N ASN A 8 -4.97 -12.02 -1.06
CA ASN A 8 -4.20 -13.26 -0.87
C ASN A 8 -4.31 -13.85 0.54
N CYS A 9 -4.21 -13.02 1.59
CA CYS A 9 -4.18 -13.52 2.98
C CYS A 9 -5.40 -13.09 3.82
N GLY A 10 -6.32 -12.29 3.27
CA GLY A 10 -7.53 -11.84 3.94
C GLY A 10 -7.32 -10.84 5.09
N LYS A 11 -6.07 -10.47 5.40
CA LYS A 11 -5.78 -9.52 6.48
C LYS A 11 -6.04 -8.09 6.04
N LYS A 12 -6.61 -7.31 6.95
CA LYS A 12 -6.80 -5.86 6.79
C LYS A 12 -5.51 -5.12 7.15
N PHE A 13 -5.11 -4.17 6.33
CA PHE A 13 -3.92 -3.34 6.56
C PHE A 13 -4.19 -1.89 6.12
N SER A 14 -3.32 -0.98 6.54
CA SER A 14 -3.36 0.42 6.09
C SER A 14 -2.34 0.68 5.00
N TYR A 15 -2.64 1.63 4.13
CA TYR A 15 -1.66 2.17 3.20
C TYR A 15 -1.77 3.70 3.14
N GLU A 16 -0.67 4.30 2.72
CA GLU A 16 -0.53 5.73 2.50
C GLU A 16 0.27 5.96 1.23
N GLU A 17 -0.18 6.92 0.43
CA GLU A 17 0.49 7.33 -0.79
C GLU A 17 1.46 8.48 -0.48
N VAL A 18 2.72 8.29 -0.86
CA VAL A 18 3.77 9.30 -0.71
C VAL A 18 3.90 10.04 -2.03
N ASN A 19 3.11 11.12 -2.14
CA ASN A 19 3.06 12.01 -3.30
C ASN A 19 4.14 13.09 -3.21
N ASN A 20 5.38 12.77 -3.55
CA ASN A 20 6.48 13.75 -3.70
C ASN A 20 7.63 13.21 -4.57
N VAL A 21 7.34 12.25 -5.47
CA VAL A 21 8.37 11.65 -6.31
C VAL A 21 8.23 12.17 -7.74
N VAL A 22 9.02 13.20 -8.05
CA VAL A 22 9.04 13.91 -9.34
C VAL A 22 9.35 12.95 -10.52
N GLU A 23 10.01 11.81 -10.27
CA GLU A 23 10.44 10.87 -11.31
C GLU A 23 9.40 9.80 -11.71
N HIS A 24 8.23 9.78 -11.07
CA HIS A 24 7.21 8.73 -11.25
C HIS A 24 5.96 9.25 -11.94
N ALA A 25 6.07 9.91 -13.10
CA ALA A 25 4.88 10.31 -13.86
C ALA A 25 4.01 9.09 -14.25
N ASP A 26 2.78 9.02 -13.72
CA ASP A 26 1.71 8.09 -14.11
C ASP A 26 2.16 6.64 -14.31
N LYS A 27 2.86 6.07 -13.32
CA LYS A 27 3.25 4.66 -13.35
C LYS A 27 2.27 3.81 -12.57
N GLU A 28 2.06 2.57 -13.03
CA GLU A 28 1.38 1.56 -12.23
C GLU A 28 2.28 1.15 -11.06
N MET A 29 1.82 1.48 -9.84
CA MET A 29 2.56 1.20 -8.62
C MET A 29 1.82 0.16 -7.79
N PRO A 30 2.52 -0.86 -7.26
CA PRO A 30 1.90 -1.89 -6.45
C PRO A 30 1.66 -1.42 -5.02
N ILE A 31 0.53 -1.83 -4.45
CA ILE A 31 0.31 -1.82 -3.00
C ILE A 31 0.63 -3.20 -2.47
N VAL A 32 1.70 -3.31 -1.67
CA VAL A 32 2.21 -4.60 -1.18
C VAL A 32 1.66 -4.89 0.22
N CYS A 33 1.11 -6.07 0.46
CA CYS A 33 0.61 -6.43 1.77
C CYS A 33 1.76 -6.59 2.80
N PRO A 34 1.72 -5.92 3.97
CA PRO A 34 2.78 -6.01 4.98
C PRO A 34 2.77 -7.34 5.75
N TYR A 35 1.75 -8.19 5.56
CA TYR A 35 1.65 -9.50 6.22
C TYR A 35 2.24 -10.63 5.38
N CYS A 36 1.86 -10.73 4.11
CA CYS A 36 2.26 -11.84 3.23
C CYS A 36 3.17 -11.41 2.07
N ARG A 37 3.46 -10.12 1.93
CA ARG A 37 4.29 -9.52 0.87
C ARG A 37 3.78 -9.73 -0.55
N SER A 38 2.54 -10.18 -0.72
CA SER A 38 1.89 -10.23 -2.02
C SER A 38 1.35 -8.85 -2.41
N GLU A 39 1.30 -8.60 -3.72
CA GLU A 39 0.61 -7.43 -4.25
C GLU A 39 -0.89 -7.56 -3.98
N ALA A 40 -1.46 -6.54 -3.35
CA ALA A 40 -2.87 -6.48 -3.04
C ALA A 40 -3.66 -5.69 -4.08
N ALA A 41 -3.02 -4.71 -4.73
CA ALA A 41 -3.56 -3.93 -5.84
C ALA A 41 -2.43 -3.28 -6.65
N ARG A 42 -2.75 -2.80 -7.86
CA ARG A 42 -1.93 -1.85 -8.62
C ARG A 42 -2.77 -0.62 -8.94
N ILE A 43 -2.20 0.55 -8.73
CA ILE A 43 -2.86 1.84 -8.97
C ILE A 43 -1.89 2.74 -9.75
N VAL A 44 -2.41 3.46 -10.75
CA VAL A 44 -1.65 4.49 -11.46
C VAL A 44 -1.52 5.69 -10.54
N THR A 45 -0.29 6.09 -10.24
CA THR A 45 0.00 7.22 -9.35
C THR A 45 1.31 7.90 -9.73
N HIS A 46 1.47 9.13 -9.24
CA HIS A 46 2.73 9.86 -9.22
C HIS A 46 3.66 9.51 -8.05
N GLY A 47 3.18 8.73 -7.09
CA GLY A 47 3.86 8.44 -5.83
C GLY A 47 4.20 6.96 -5.65
N TYR A 48 4.43 6.59 -4.39
CA TYR A 48 4.58 5.20 -3.95
C TYR A 48 3.65 4.92 -2.79
N PHE A 49 3.33 3.64 -2.57
CA PHE A 49 2.52 3.22 -1.45
C PHE A 49 3.37 2.65 -0.32
N VAL A 50 3.22 3.23 0.87
CA VAL A 50 3.74 2.68 2.12
C VAL A 50 2.60 1.94 2.81
N THR A 51 2.85 0.71 3.24
CA THR A 51 1.84 -0.14 3.87
C THR A 51 2.24 -0.51 5.29
N GLN A 52 1.29 -0.54 6.22
CA GLN A 52 1.54 -0.83 7.63
C GLN A 52 0.52 -1.82 8.18
N LYS A 53 0.92 -2.61 9.18
CA LYS A 53 0.01 -3.52 9.86
C LYS A 53 -0.87 -2.71 10.80
N ILE A 54 -2.14 -3.10 10.94
CA ILE A 54 -3.06 -2.39 11.85
C ILE A 54 -2.56 -2.48 13.31
N GLU A 55 -1.90 -3.59 13.65
CA GLU A 55 -1.31 -3.85 14.96
C GLU A 55 -0.23 -2.83 15.33
N ASP A 56 0.44 -2.22 14.34
CA ASP A 56 1.51 -1.25 14.59
C ASP A 56 0.97 0.09 15.14
N TYR A 57 -0.33 0.38 14.98
CA TYR A 57 -1.00 1.58 15.51
C TYR A 57 -1.56 1.44 16.93
N LEU A 58 -1.54 0.21 17.48
CA LEU A 58 -2.11 -0.09 18.80
C LEU A 58 -1.07 -0.01 19.93
N LYS A 59 0.14 0.47 19.63
CA LYS A 59 1.22 0.75 20.58
C LYS A 59 1.34 2.24 20.83
#